data_AF-A0A4Q2LN86-F1
#
_entry.id   AF-A0A4Q2LN86-F1
#
_cell.length_a   1.000
_cell.length_b   1.000
_cell.length_c   1.000
_cell.angle_alpha   90.00
_cell.angle_beta   90.00
_cell.angle_gamma   90.00
#
_symmetry.space_group_name_H-M   'P 1'
#
loop_
_entity.id
_entity.type
_entity.pdbx_description
1 polymer ?
#
loop_
_entity_poly.entity_id
_entity_poly.type
_entity_poly.pdbx_seq_one_letter_code
_entity_poly.pdbx_strand_id
1 'polypeptide(L)'
;MPCLIRRRSPSLSVRWCHSENRKTAAQPSVNNDFFPGRIARVEKIDVVNVSLSGIVQLGDHCEFTPTLKALAVQRAISHEQAGDVYFESYAIFTRPLPELPCGNQDVHMSRCNVRPDITVGSIHILGVGSAALLQAGNGCLVRAESRIKHIRQYASSASPDSTASSVFPPSTT
;
A
#
# COMPACT_ATOMS: atom_id res chain seq x y z
N MET A 1 43.49 36.87 4.27
CA MET A 1 43.13 36.09 5.46
C MET A 1 42.34 34.84 5.06
N PRO A 2 43.00 33.70 4.78
CA PRO A 2 42.34 32.41 4.62
C PRO A 2 42.49 31.58 5.90
N CYS A 3 41.40 31.02 6.42
CA CYS A 3 41.48 30.05 7.51
C CYS A 3 41.55 28.64 6.92
N LEU A 4 42.75 28.07 6.91
CA LEU A 4 43.06 26.71 6.54
C LEU A 4 43.02 25.86 7.83
N ILE A 5 42.06 24.93 7.95
CA ILE A 5 42.10 23.91 9.02
C ILE A 5 42.14 22.53 8.39
N ARG A 6 43.26 21.85 8.64
CA ARG A 6 43.62 20.52 8.15
C ARG A 6 43.12 19.45 9.14
N ARG A 7 42.74 18.31 8.57
CA ARG A 7 42.12 17.09 9.14
C ARG A 7 42.75 16.53 10.42
N ARG A 8 41.93 15.87 11.25
CA ARG A 8 42.21 14.54 11.85
C ARG A 8 40.91 13.78 12.10
N SER A 9 40.81 12.57 11.53
CA SER A 9 39.85 11.53 11.86
C SER A 9 40.20 10.85 13.20
N PRO A 10 39.21 10.24 13.86
CA PRO A 10 39.36 8.83 14.16
C PRO A 10 38.14 8.01 13.75
N SER A 11 38.47 6.87 13.17
CA SER A 11 37.64 5.71 12.87
C SER A 11 36.88 5.21 14.09
N LEU A 12 35.56 5.10 13.98
CA LEU A 12 34.74 4.16 14.75
C LEU A 12 33.72 3.55 13.79
N SER A 13 34.15 2.48 13.12
CA SER A 13 33.25 1.64 12.34
C SER A 13 32.46 0.75 13.30
N VAL A 14 31.18 1.06 13.49
CA VAL A 14 30.24 0.13 14.10
C VAL A 14 29.99 -0.97 13.08
N ARG A 15 30.65 -2.11 13.31
CA ARG A 15 30.58 -3.31 12.50
C ARG A 15 29.29 -4.04 12.83
N TRP A 16 28.22 -3.76 12.08
CA TRP A 16 27.02 -4.60 12.07
C TRP A 16 27.33 -5.88 11.27
N CYS A 17 27.54 -6.97 11.99
CA CYS A 17 27.62 -8.31 11.43
C CYS A 17 26.19 -8.79 11.16
N HIS A 18 25.77 -8.84 9.90
CA HIS A 18 24.55 -9.57 9.53
C HIS A 18 24.97 -10.76 8.67
N SER A 19 24.71 -11.96 9.19
CA SER A 19 25.02 -13.23 8.56
C SER A 19 24.38 -13.34 7.17
N GLU A 20 25.21 -13.69 6.19
CA GLU A 20 24.81 -14.19 4.88
C GLU A 20 23.91 -15.42 5.01
N ASN A 21 22.65 -15.27 4.58
CA ASN A 21 21.91 -16.27 3.82
C ASN A 21 20.53 -15.73 3.45
N ARG A 22 20.46 -14.88 2.43
CA ARG A 22 19.25 -14.75 1.60
C ARG A 22 19.66 -14.91 0.15
N LYS A 23 19.14 -15.97 -0.43
CA LYS A 23 19.24 -16.38 -1.83
C LYS A 23 19.21 -15.16 -2.74
N THR A 24 20.24 -15.02 -3.56
CA THR A 24 20.34 -14.06 -4.67
C THR A 24 19.13 -14.23 -5.57
N ALA A 25 18.06 -13.48 -5.31
CA ALA A 25 17.09 -13.18 -6.35
C ALA A 25 17.83 -12.30 -7.35
N ALA A 26 17.99 -12.80 -8.58
CA ALA A 26 18.63 -12.08 -9.66
C ALA A 26 18.10 -10.64 -9.69
N GLN A 27 19.00 -9.67 -9.49
CA GLN A 27 18.72 -8.28 -9.76
C GLN A 27 18.35 -8.21 -11.25
N PRO A 28 17.13 -7.78 -11.64
CA PRO A 28 16.86 -7.55 -13.04
C PRO A 28 17.87 -6.52 -13.52
N SER A 29 18.54 -6.81 -14.64
CA SER A 29 19.44 -5.88 -15.30
C SER A 29 18.74 -4.53 -15.42
N VAL A 30 19.19 -3.54 -14.65
CA VAL A 30 18.71 -2.16 -14.78
C VAL A 30 19.24 -1.67 -16.12
N ASN A 31 18.48 -1.93 -17.18
CA ASN A 31 18.66 -1.18 -18.41
C ASN A 31 18.43 0.28 -18.02
N ASN A 32 19.44 1.13 -18.25
CA ASN A 32 19.32 2.57 -18.20
C ASN A 32 18.47 3.08 -19.39
N ASP A 33 17.31 2.45 -19.60
CA ASP A 33 16.30 2.92 -20.51
C ASP A 33 15.65 4.11 -19.82
N PHE A 34 16.27 5.27 -20.02
CA PHE A 34 15.71 6.56 -19.69
C PHE A 34 14.37 6.66 -20.43
N PHE A 35 13.28 6.25 -19.78
CA PHE A 35 11.94 6.49 -20.30
C PHE A 35 11.85 8.00 -20.55
N PRO A 36 11.57 8.46 -21.78
CA PRO A 36 11.46 9.89 -22.03
C PRO A 36 10.27 10.42 -21.22
N GLY A 37 10.58 10.94 -20.04
CA GLY A 37 9.61 11.44 -19.07
C GLY A 37 8.89 12.64 -19.68
N ARG A 38 7.56 12.63 -19.57
CA ARG A 38 6.75 13.79 -19.95
C ARG A 38 6.68 14.74 -18.77
N ILE A 39 6.64 16.04 -19.06
CA ILE A 39 6.40 17.06 -18.04
C ILE A 39 4.90 17.12 -17.78
N ALA A 40 4.49 16.91 -16.52
CA ALA A 40 3.13 17.16 -16.07
C ALA A 40 2.96 18.65 -15.72
N ARG A 41 2.16 19.37 -16.50
CA ARG A 41 1.80 20.77 -16.24
C ARG A 41 0.36 20.81 -15.73
N VAL A 42 0.19 21.07 -14.45
CA VAL A 42 -1.12 21.19 -13.80
C VAL A 42 -1.31 22.64 -13.38
N GLU A 43 -2.41 23.28 -13.79
CA GLU A 43 -2.68 24.68 -13.47
C GLU A 43 -3.14 24.85 -12.03
N LYS A 44 -4.03 23.97 -11.55
CA LYS A 44 -4.57 24.03 -10.19
C LYS A 44 -4.82 22.65 -9.61
N ILE A 45 -4.51 22.47 -8.33
CA ILE A 45 -4.90 21.29 -7.56
C ILE A 45 -5.58 21.76 -6.27
N ASP A 46 -6.87 21.47 -6.15
CA ASP A 46 -7.66 21.72 -4.96
C ASP A 46 -7.95 20.38 -4.27
N VAL A 47 -7.44 20.20 -3.05
CA VAL A 47 -7.72 19.02 -2.22
C VAL A 47 -8.37 19.47 -0.92
N VAL A 48 -9.56 18.96 -0.65
CA VAL A 48 -10.32 19.33 0.57
C VAL A 48 -9.81 18.59 1.80
N ASN A 49 -9.42 17.32 1.68
CA ASN A 49 -8.94 16.51 2.80
C ASN A 49 -7.87 15.50 2.35
N VAL A 50 -6.82 15.34 3.16
CA VAL A 50 -5.86 14.24 3.07
C VAL A 50 -5.81 13.52 4.41
N SER A 51 -6.21 12.26 4.48
CA SER A 51 -6.37 11.51 5.74
C SER A 51 -5.97 10.04 5.61
N LEU A 52 -5.86 9.30 6.73
CA LEU A 52 -5.62 7.85 6.76
C LEU A 52 -4.46 7.40 5.84
N SER A 53 -3.29 8.02 6.02
CA SER A 53 -2.08 7.77 5.21
C SER A 53 -2.23 8.09 3.71
N GLY A 54 -3.16 8.98 3.34
CA GLY A 54 -3.21 9.56 2.01
C GLY A 54 -2.00 10.46 1.74
N ILE A 55 -1.50 10.44 0.50
CA ILE A 55 -0.34 11.22 0.07
C ILE A 55 -0.70 12.02 -1.17
N VAL A 56 -0.31 13.30 -1.19
CA VAL A 56 -0.33 14.14 -2.38
C VAL A 56 1.11 14.42 -2.77
N GLN A 57 1.51 13.97 -3.96
CA GLN A 57 2.88 14.07 -4.46
C GLN A 57 2.92 14.85 -5.79
N LEU A 58 3.77 15.87 -5.84
CA LEU A 58 4.07 16.61 -7.06
C LEU A 58 5.49 16.29 -7.48
N GLY A 59 5.66 15.83 -8.71
CA GLY A 59 6.92 15.35 -9.25
C GLY A 59 6.98 13.83 -9.40
N ASP A 60 8.18 13.37 -9.72
CA ASP A 60 8.43 11.99 -10.10
C ASP A 60 8.71 11.10 -8.88
N HIS A 61 8.41 9.82 -9.02
CA HIS A 61 8.58 8.80 -8.02
C HIS A 61 8.96 7.47 -8.67
N CYS A 62 9.80 6.69 -8.01
CA CYS A 62 10.29 5.43 -8.54
C CYS A 62 9.38 4.24 -8.20
N GLU A 63 8.96 4.10 -6.94
CA GLU A 63 8.21 2.93 -6.50
C GLU A 63 7.25 3.24 -5.37
N PHE A 64 5.94 3.07 -5.60
CA PHE A 64 4.90 3.29 -4.59
C PHE A 64 4.13 2.01 -4.26
N THR A 65 4.16 1.59 -2.99
CA THR A 65 3.57 0.32 -2.51
C THR A 65 2.57 0.50 -1.36
N PRO A 66 1.41 1.16 -1.59
CA PRO A 66 0.45 1.42 -0.53
C PRO A 66 -0.25 0.13 -0.11
N THR A 67 -0.44 -0.04 1.21
CA THR A 67 -1.15 -1.18 1.78
C THR A 67 -2.27 -0.70 2.70
N LEU A 68 -3.47 -1.23 2.48
CA LEU A 68 -4.66 -0.94 3.29
C LEU A 68 -5.24 -2.25 3.83
N LYS A 69 -5.40 -2.32 5.16
CA LYS A 69 -6.18 -3.35 5.85
C LYS A 69 -7.29 -2.66 6.63
N ALA A 70 -8.54 -2.93 6.26
CA ALA A 70 -9.70 -2.34 6.90
C ALA A 70 -10.74 -3.41 7.27
N LEU A 71 -11.23 -3.33 8.50
CA LEU A 71 -12.25 -4.21 9.04
C LEU A 71 -13.36 -3.36 9.65
N ALA A 72 -14.56 -3.53 9.16
CA ALA A 72 -15.73 -2.79 9.60
C ALA A 72 -16.80 -3.78 10.06
N VAL A 73 -17.10 -3.78 11.34
CA VAL A 73 -18.11 -4.67 11.94
C VAL A 73 -19.25 -3.83 12.48
N GLN A 74 -20.46 -4.10 11.97
CA GLN A 74 -21.71 -3.52 12.43
C GLN A 74 -22.47 -4.58 13.22
N ARG A 75 -22.81 -4.28 14.47
CA ARG A 75 -23.45 -5.23 15.38
C ARG A 75 -24.79 -4.70 15.86
N ALA A 76 -25.77 -5.58 16.01
CA ALA A 76 -27.02 -5.29 16.68
C ALA A 76 -26.87 -5.20 18.22
N ILE A 77 -25.86 -5.87 18.77
CA ILE A 77 -25.50 -5.86 20.20
C ILE A 77 -24.30 -4.96 20.47
N SER A 78 -24.15 -4.49 21.70
CA SER A 78 -23.07 -3.56 22.07
C SER A 78 -21.67 -4.20 21.98
N HIS A 79 -20.64 -3.38 21.77
CA HIS A 79 -19.25 -3.85 21.69
C HIS A 79 -18.78 -4.52 22.99
N GLU A 80 -19.23 -4.03 24.14
CA GLU A 80 -18.90 -4.58 25.46
C GLU A 80 -19.36 -6.04 25.62
N GLN A 81 -20.50 -6.39 25.01
CA GLN A 81 -21.10 -7.72 25.13
C GLN A 81 -20.66 -8.68 24.02
N ALA A 82 -20.27 -8.15 22.85
CA ALA A 82 -20.01 -8.94 21.66
C ALA A 82 -18.55 -9.43 21.52
N GLY A 83 -17.64 -8.95 22.37
CA GLY A 83 -16.22 -9.28 22.34
C GLY A 83 -15.44 -8.62 21.20
N ASP A 84 -14.13 -8.81 21.18
CA ASP A 84 -13.22 -8.16 20.23
C ASP A 84 -13.29 -8.77 18.81
N VAL A 85 -12.71 -8.05 17.85
CA VAL A 85 -12.57 -8.52 16.47
C VAL A 85 -11.12 -8.40 16.05
N TYR A 86 -10.57 -9.48 15.52
CA TYR A 86 -9.18 -9.57 15.09
C TYR A 86 -9.09 -9.72 13.57
N PHE A 87 -8.02 -9.20 12.98
CA PHE A 87 -7.76 -9.36 11.54
C PHE A 87 -7.41 -10.81 11.19
N GLU A 88 -6.71 -11.48 12.09
CA GLU A 88 -6.25 -12.85 12.00
C GLU A 88 -7.42 -13.85 11.87
N SER A 89 -8.59 -13.48 12.39
CA SER A 89 -9.82 -14.27 12.27
C SER A 89 -10.35 -14.39 10.84
N TYR A 90 -9.81 -13.63 9.88
CA TYR A 90 -10.27 -13.65 8.50
C TYR A 90 -9.13 -13.87 7.51
N ALA A 91 -9.22 -14.96 6.75
CA ALA A 91 -8.25 -15.34 5.72
C ALA A 91 -7.99 -14.25 4.66
N ILE A 92 -8.91 -13.31 4.46
CA ILE A 92 -8.70 -12.17 3.55
C ILE A 92 -7.50 -11.31 3.95
N PHE A 93 -7.10 -11.27 5.23
CA PHE A 93 -5.97 -10.45 5.69
C PHE A 93 -4.61 -11.17 5.63
N THR A 94 -4.61 -12.49 5.41
CA THR A 94 -3.41 -13.34 5.40
C THR A 94 -3.18 -14.08 4.07
N ARG A 95 -4.22 -14.25 3.23
CA ARG A 95 -4.08 -14.93 1.93
C ARG A 95 -3.08 -14.21 1.01
N PRO A 96 -2.27 -14.93 0.21
CA PRO A 96 -1.42 -14.30 -0.79
C PRO A 96 -2.25 -13.54 -1.84
N LEU A 97 -1.61 -12.57 -2.52
CA LEU A 97 -2.22 -11.90 -3.66
C LEU A 97 -2.44 -12.92 -4.80
N PRO A 98 -3.54 -12.82 -5.56
CA PRO A 98 -3.75 -13.71 -6.69
C PRO A 98 -2.64 -13.50 -7.72
N GLU A 99 -2.03 -14.59 -8.15
CA GLU A 99 -1.10 -14.57 -9.26
C GLU A 99 -1.91 -14.40 -10.54
N LEU A 100 -1.67 -13.30 -11.26
CA LEU A 100 -2.19 -13.16 -12.61
C LEU A 100 -1.42 -14.14 -13.48
N PRO A 101 -2.10 -14.98 -14.29
CA PRO A 101 -1.40 -15.84 -15.23
C PRO A 101 -0.57 -14.94 -16.14
N CYS A 102 0.76 -15.06 -16.06
CA CYS A 102 1.67 -14.47 -17.01
C CYS A 102 1.30 -15.09 -18.35
N GLY A 103 0.51 -14.39 -19.16
CA GLY A 103 0.25 -14.85 -20.52
C GLY A 103 1.60 -15.09 -21.18
N ASN A 104 1.79 -16.27 -21.78
CA ASN A 104 2.98 -16.67 -22.52
C ASN A 104 3.17 -15.84 -23.82
N GLN A 105 2.78 -14.57 -23.81
CA GLN A 105 2.84 -13.67 -24.94
C GLN A 105 3.74 -12.49 -24.55
N ASP A 106 4.91 -12.45 -25.17
CA ASP A 106 5.78 -11.28 -25.14
C ASP A 106 5.06 -10.12 -25.86
N VAL A 107 4.24 -9.39 -25.12
CA VAL A 107 3.59 -8.18 -25.63
C VAL A 107 4.62 -7.06 -25.66
N HIS A 108 5.13 -6.75 -26.85
CA HIS A 108 6.04 -5.62 -27.02
C HIS A 108 5.22 -4.34 -27.25
N MET A 109 5.32 -3.38 -26.33
CA MET A 109 4.69 -2.06 -26.45
C MET A 109 5.76 -1.02 -26.80
N SER A 110 5.53 -0.24 -27.86
CA SER A 110 6.31 0.96 -28.17
C SER A 110 5.40 2.18 -28.08
N ARG A 111 5.88 3.25 -27.41
CA ARG A 111 5.11 4.48 -27.20
C ARG A 111 5.86 5.66 -27.80
N CYS A 112 5.26 6.29 -28.81
CA CYS A 112 5.71 7.57 -29.34
C CYS A 112 4.82 8.70 -28.81
N ASN A 113 5.37 9.57 -27.95
CA ASN A 113 4.66 10.74 -27.45
C ASN A 113 5.03 11.95 -28.33
N VAL A 114 4.13 12.34 -29.24
CA VAL A 114 4.35 13.49 -30.14
C VAL A 114 4.53 14.81 -29.37
N ARG A 115 3.94 14.92 -28.17
CA ARG A 115 4.06 16.09 -27.29
C ARG A 115 4.74 15.75 -25.97
N PRO A 116 5.75 16.53 -25.54
CA PRO A 116 6.49 16.27 -24.30
C PRO A 116 5.70 16.65 -23.04
N ASP A 117 4.61 17.40 -23.19
CA ASP A 117 3.83 17.94 -22.08
C ASP A 117 2.48 17.24 -21.92
N ILE A 118 2.12 16.92 -20.67
CA ILE A 118 0.76 16.59 -20.26
C ILE A 118 0.22 17.84 -19.58
N THR A 119 -0.67 18.57 -20.26
CA THR A 119 -1.30 19.77 -19.69
C THR A 119 -2.67 19.41 -19.12
N VAL A 120 -2.86 19.69 -17.84
CA VAL A 120 -4.11 19.54 -17.10
C VAL A 120 -4.47 20.92 -16.54
N GLY A 121 -5.73 21.33 -16.66
CA GLY A 121 -6.22 22.57 -16.06
C GLY A 121 -6.33 22.43 -14.54
N SER A 122 -7.55 22.27 -14.03
CA SER A 122 -7.81 22.13 -12.60
C SER A 122 -8.14 20.70 -12.19
N ILE A 123 -7.51 20.23 -11.12
CA ILE A 123 -7.85 18.98 -10.42
C ILE A 123 -8.56 19.36 -9.12
N HIS A 124 -9.76 18.85 -8.89
CA HIS A 124 -10.52 19.06 -7.65
C HIS A 124 -10.82 17.71 -6.99
N ILE A 125 -10.35 17.54 -5.75
CA ILE A 125 -10.46 16.29 -4.99
C ILE A 125 -11.04 16.55 -3.61
N LEU A 126 -12.09 15.82 -3.27
CA LEU A 126 -12.75 15.93 -1.96
C LEU A 126 -11.96 15.25 -0.84
N GLY A 127 -11.27 14.15 -1.15
CA GLY A 127 -10.53 13.39 -0.15
C GLY A 127 -9.48 12.48 -0.78
N VAL A 128 -8.26 12.51 -0.25
CA VAL A 128 -7.22 11.51 -0.50
C VAL A 128 -6.99 10.75 0.79
N GLY A 129 -7.25 9.45 0.82
CA GLY A 129 -6.96 8.68 2.03
C GLY A 129 -7.03 7.18 1.87
N SER A 130 -6.85 6.49 2.99
CA SER A 130 -6.77 5.03 3.07
C SER A 130 -5.61 4.48 2.25
N ALA A 131 -4.40 4.98 2.51
CA ALA A 131 -3.18 4.70 1.76
C ALA A 131 -3.27 5.06 0.26
N ALA A 132 -4.07 6.06 -0.12
CA ALA A 132 -4.14 6.55 -1.50
C ALA A 132 -3.00 7.52 -1.84
N LEU A 133 -2.66 7.59 -3.13
CA LEU A 133 -1.72 8.57 -3.69
C LEU A 133 -2.38 9.39 -4.79
N LEU A 134 -2.36 10.71 -4.62
CA LEU A 134 -2.56 11.67 -5.69
C LEU A 134 -1.19 12.10 -6.20
N GLN A 135 -0.83 11.75 -7.44
CA GLN A 135 0.45 12.14 -8.01
C GLN A 135 0.29 12.96 -9.29
N ALA A 136 1.04 14.05 -9.40
CA ALA A 136 1.27 14.77 -10.65
C ALA A 136 2.75 14.65 -11.06
N GLY A 137 3.05 13.70 -11.94
CA GLY A 137 4.41 13.36 -12.38
C GLY A 137 4.49 11.90 -12.84
N ASN A 138 5.70 11.37 -12.95
CA ASN A 138 5.94 9.97 -13.31
C ASN A 138 5.95 9.07 -12.07
N GLY A 139 5.12 8.03 -12.05
CA GLY A 139 5.03 7.07 -10.94
C GLY A 139 5.83 5.77 -11.12
N CYS A 140 6.46 5.56 -12.29
CA CYS A 140 7.21 4.36 -12.68
C CYS A 140 6.53 3.04 -12.27
N LEU A 141 6.80 2.51 -11.07
CA LEU A 141 6.18 1.31 -10.51
C LEU A 141 5.21 1.64 -9.38
N VAL A 142 3.93 1.28 -9.55
CA VAL A 142 2.91 1.39 -8.49
C VAL A 142 2.29 0.03 -8.22
N ARG A 143 2.40 -0.46 -6.99
CA ARG A 143 1.80 -1.72 -6.55
C ARG A 143 0.98 -1.51 -5.29
N ALA A 144 -0.32 -1.28 -5.47
CA ALA A 144 -1.26 -1.04 -4.39
C ALA A 144 -1.96 -2.32 -3.93
N GLU A 145 -2.09 -2.49 -2.62
CA GLU A 145 -2.79 -3.61 -2.00
C GLU A 145 -3.88 -3.10 -1.05
N SER A 146 -5.12 -3.56 -1.25
CA SER A 146 -6.25 -3.22 -0.40
C SER A 146 -7.01 -4.46 0.03
N ARG A 147 -7.21 -4.61 1.33
CA ARG A 147 -7.94 -5.71 1.98
C ARG A 147 -8.99 -5.11 2.89
N ILE A 148 -10.25 -5.22 2.49
CA ILE A 148 -11.37 -4.63 3.22
C ILE A 148 -12.40 -5.73 3.49
N LYS A 149 -12.86 -5.84 4.73
CA LYS A 149 -13.96 -6.73 5.10
C LYS A 149 -15.02 -5.99 5.90
N HIS A 150 -16.25 -6.01 5.39
CA HIS A 150 -17.44 -5.53 6.09
C HIS A 150 -18.25 -6.71 6.63
N ILE A 151 -18.69 -6.63 7.88
CA ILE A 151 -19.47 -7.69 8.55
C ILE A 151 -20.67 -7.04 9.22
N ARG A 152 -21.85 -7.65 9.03
CA ARG A 152 -23.07 -7.29 9.76
C ARG A 152 -23.49 -8.46 10.64
N GLN A 153 -23.65 -8.20 11.93
CA GLN A 153 -24.12 -9.16 12.93
C GLN A 153 -25.51 -8.73 13.40
N TYR A 154 -26.50 -9.53 13.06
CA TYR A 154 -27.88 -9.32 13.49
C TYR A 154 -28.16 -10.12 14.76
N ALA A 155 -29.07 -9.63 15.60
CA ALA A 155 -29.57 -10.43 16.72
C ALA A 155 -30.32 -11.63 16.14
N SER A 156 -29.96 -12.84 16.58
CA SER A 156 -30.78 -14.01 16.29
C SER A 156 -32.12 -13.82 16.99
N SER A 157 -33.22 -13.81 16.25
CA SER A 157 -34.55 -13.97 16.84
C SER A 157 -34.64 -15.41 17.33
N ALA A 158 -34.25 -15.65 18.57
CA ALA A 158 -34.47 -16.93 19.22
C ALA A 158 -36.00 -17.16 19.29
N SER A 159 -36.54 -17.98 18.39
CA SER A 159 -37.66 -18.82 18.77
C SER A 159 -37.17 -19.75 19.89
N PRO A 160 -37.86 -19.88 21.02
CA PRO A 160 -37.37 -20.56 22.22
C PRO A 160 -37.25 -22.10 22.10
N ASP A 161 -37.11 -22.66 20.89
CA ASP A 161 -37.07 -24.10 20.66
C ASP A 161 -35.85 -24.51 19.82
N SER A 162 -34.70 -24.66 20.47
CA SER A 162 -33.83 -25.84 20.29
C SER A 162 -32.55 -25.68 21.10
N THR A 163 -32.52 -26.36 22.23
CA THR A 163 -31.30 -26.86 22.86
C THR A 163 -30.52 -27.69 21.84
N ALA A 164 -29.56 -27.10 21.14
CA ALA A 164 -28.65 -27.82 20.26
C ALA A 164 -27.27 -27.13 20.20
N SER A 165 -26.43 -27.47 21.19
CA SER A 165 -24.98 -27.63 21.08
C SER A 165 -24.20 -26.65 20.17
N SER A 166 -23.75 -25.52 20.73
CA SER A 166 -22.45 -24.94 20.34
C SER A 166 -21.44 -25.25 21.44
N VAL A 167 -20.99 -26.51 21.50
CA VAL A 167 -19.80 -26.89 22.26
C VAL A 167 -18.61 -26.34 21.48
N PHE A 168 -18.03 -25.24 21.95
CA PHE A 168 -16.64 -24.92 21.61
C PHE A 168 -15.75 -25.96 22.32
N PRO A 169 -14.84 -26.66 21.62
CA PRO A 169 -13.92 -27.55 22.31
C PRO A 169 -12.98 -26.70 23.20
N PRO A 170 -12.71 -27.11 24.45
CA PRO A 170 -11.72 -26.45 25.27
C PRO A 170 -10.33 -26.66 24.66
N SER A 171 -9.55 -25.57 24.56
CA SER A 171 -8.12 -25.64 24.31
C SER A 171 -7.45 -26.29 25.51
N THR A 172 -6.98 -27.53 25.35
CA THR A 172 -6.06 -28.16 26.32
C THR A 172 -4.68 -27.51 26.20
N THR A 173 -4.11 -27.26 27.38
CA THR A 173 -2.77 -26.78 27.77
C THR A 173 -1.65 -26.90 26.74
#